data_AF-A0A058Z1S1-F1
#
_entry.id   AF-A0A058Z1S1-F1
#
_cell.length_a   1.000
_cell.length_b   1.000
_cell.length_c   1.000
_cell.angle_alpha   90.00
_cell.angle_beta   90.00
_cell.angle_gamma   90.00
#
_symmetry.space_group_name_H-M   'P 1'
#
loop_
_entity.id
_entity.type
_entity.pdbx_description
1 polymer ?
#
loop_
_entity_poly.entity_id
_entity_poly.type
_entity_poly.pdbx_seq_one_letter_code
_entity_poly.pdbx_strand_id
1 'polypeptide(L)'
;MSVSLFISSSKEAMTQIGEHRFDLSMTIGRLKERLELVVGSKPSDMALYLVPERKPGQAADSKTTDSVLLGDDTRPLGYYSPADWMILHVVDTNPDSLYGEFTIPSLHRNYEYVTLSEEEYDRLTGSVRAYMKRMKLGKYSDEARQQQEAQQVLEGQRTELARGITVGARCEVTTQESAKQRGEVAFVGEVAFAPGTWVGVKLDLPFGKNDGSVDGQRYFTCLPKYGMFVRPDRLEVGDFEPAFDLDAALEGLTSDSEDSGIEEL
;
A
#
# COMPACT_ATOMS: atom_id res chain seq x y z
N MET A 1 4.99 -42.79 12.13
CA MET A 1 6.02 -41.73 12.25
C MET A 1 5.90 -40.88 11.01
N SER A 2 6.00 -39.56 11.10
CA SER A 2 5.72 -38.68 9.96
C SER A 2 6.89 -37.75 9.66
N VAL A 3 7.01 -37.31 8.40
CA VAL A 3 8.02 -36.37 7.91
C VAL A 3 7.35 -35.17 7.25
N SER A 4 7.91 -33.98 7.44
CA SER A 4 7.51 -32.75 6.74
C SER A 4 8.36 -32.56 5.49
N LEU A 5 7.76 -32.49 4.31
CA LEU A 5 8.44 -32.32 3.03
C LEU A 5 7.83 -31.14 2.25
N PHE A 6 8.66 -30.43 1.49
CA PHE A 6 8.19 -29.43 0.53
C PHE A 6 7.86 -30.09 -0.80
N ILE A 7 6.72 -29.75 -1.40
CA ILE A 7 6.36 -30.28 -2.72
C ILE A 7 6.83 -29.31 -3.80
N SER A 8 7.47 -29.84 -4.83
CA SER A 8 7.81 -29.11 -6.06
C SER A 8 7.35 -29.93 -7.25
N SER A 9 6.95 -29.26 -8.34
CA SER A 9 6.54 -29.91 -9.58
C SER A 9 7.40 -29.43 -10.74
N SER A 10 7.68 -30.30 -11.72
CA SER A 10 8.34 -29.92 -12.98
C SER A 10 7.47 -29.03 -13.87
N LYS A 11 6.16 -29.01 -13.60
CA LYS A 11 5.13 -28.27 -14.33
C LYS A 11 5.03 -26.80 -13.93
N GLU A 12 5.26 -26.51 -12.66
CA GLU A 12 5.36 -25.14 -12.15
C GLU A 12 6.82 -24.73 -12.19
N ALA A 13 7.13 -23.53 -12.67
CA ALA A 13 8.49 -23.00 -12.63
C ALA A 13 8.94 -22.86 -11.16
N MET A 14 9.51 -23.95 -10.63
CA MET A 14 10.23 -24.08 -9.37
C MET A 14 9.65 -23.29 -8.18
N THR A 15 8.32 -23.26 -8.05
CA THR A 15 7.63 -22.72 -6.88
C THR A 15 7.30 -23.89 -5.95
N GLN A 16 7.73 -23.80 -4.69
CA GLN A 16 7.37 -24.79 -3.68
C GLN A 16 5.87 -24.64 -3.39
N ILE A 17 5.11 -25.71 -3.55
CA ILE A 17 3.64 -25.73 -3.38
C ILE A 17 3.23 -25.68 -1.89
N GLY A 18 4.21 -25.68 -0.98
CA GLY A 18 4.04 -25.58 0.46
C GLY A 18 4.66 -26.76 1.22
N GLU A 19 4.64 -26.69 2.55
CA GLU A 19 5.05 -27.77 3.44
C GLU A 19 3.90 -28.78 3.60
N HIS A 20 4.18 -30.06 3.41
CA HIS A 20 3.23 -31.15 3.61
C HIS A 20 3.79 -32.24 4.50
N ARG A 21 2.96 -32.71 5.44
CA ARG A 21 3.31 -33.79 6.37
C ARG A 21 2.83 -35.14 5.83
N PHE A 22 3.75 -36.08 5.70
CA PHE A 22 3.51 -37.44 5.18
C PHE A 22 3.81 -38.50 6.24
N ASP A 23 3.08 -39.61 6.21
CA ASP A 23 3.37 -40.77 7.05
C ASP A 23 4.47 -41.63 6.40
N LEU A 24 5.49 -42.00 7.15
CA LEU A 24 6.60 -42.83 6.68
C LEU A 24 6.16 -44.26 6.33
N SER A 25 5.04 -44.75 6.86
CA SER A 25 4.51 -46.06 6.48
C SER A 25 3.68 -46.05 5.18
N MET A 26 3.44 -44.87 4.60
CA MET A 26 2.69 -44.74 3.35
C MET A 26 3.52 -45.29 2.19
N THR A 27 2.92 -46.13 1.33
CA THR A 27 3.58 -46.61 0.12
C THR A 27 3.73 -45.51 -0.91
N ILE A 28 4.75 -45.61 -1.77
CA ILE A 28 4.99 -44.64 -2.84
C ILE A 28 3.80 -44.57 -3.82
N GLY A 29 3.13 -45.69 -4.13
CA GLY A 29 1.92 -45.68 -4.95
C GLY A 29 0.79 -44.83 -4.34
N ARG A 30 0.53 -45.00 -3.04
CA ARG A 30 -0.48 -44.19 -2.32
C ARG A 30 -0.07 -42.73 -2.18
N LEU A 31 1.23 -42.45 -2.09
CA LEU A 31 1.77 -41.09 -2.09
C LEU A 31 1.48 -40.41 -3.44
N LYS A 32 1.69 -41.09 -4.57
CA LYS A 32 1.38 -40.57 -5.91
C LYS A 32 -0.11 -40.25 -6.08
N GLU A 33 -1.02 -41.11 -5.61
CA GLU A 33 -2.48 -40.84 -5.61
C GLU A 33 -2.84 -39.56 -4.84
N ARG A 34 -2.19 -39.29 -3.70
CA ARG A 34 -2.42 -38.05 -2.95
C ARG A 34 -1.85 -36.82 -3.65
N LEU A 35 -0.73 -36.97 -4.35
CA LEU A 35 -0.08 -35.89 -5.09
C LEU A 35 -0.86 -35.53 -6.35
N GLU A 36 -1.68 -36.42 -6.91
CA GLU A 36 -2.51 -36.14 -8.10
C GLU A 36 -3.39 -34.91 -7.92
N LEU A 37 -4.03 -34.75 -6.74
CA LEU A 37 -4.85 -33.59 -6.42
C LEU A 37 -4.04 -32.30 -6.17
N VAL A 38 -2.74 -32.43 -5.89
CA VAL A 38 -1.86 -31.31 -5.57
C VAL A 38 -1.15 -30.81 -6.83
N VAL A 39 -0.58 -31.70 -7.64
CA VAL A 39 0.23 -31.35 -8.82
C VAL A 39 -0.52 -31.52 -10.15
N GLY A 40 -1.68 -32.18 -10.15
CA GLY A 40 -2.50 -32.37 -11.36
C GLY A 40 -1.91 -33.32 -12.41
N SER A 41 -1.07 -34.27 -11.99
CA SER A 41 -0.55 -35.36 -12.85
C SER A 41 -1.18 -36.69 -12.42
N LYS A 42 -1.25 -37.69 -13.31
CA LYS A 42 -1.72 -39.02 -12.95
C LYS A 42 -0.62 -39.82 -12.24
N PRO A 43 -0.93 -40.73 -11.30
CA PRO A 43 0.09 -41.55 -10.63
C PRO A 43 0.99 -42.36 -11.57
N SER A 44 0.46 -42.80 -12.72
CA SER A 44 1.21 -43.50 -13.77
C SER A 44 2.26 -42.62 -14.45
N ASP A 45 2.03 -41.32 -14.46
CA ASP A 45 2.81 -40.33 -15.20
C ASP A 45 3.68 -39.49 -14.25
N MET A 46 3.85 -39.94 -13.00
CA MET A 46 4.65 -39.27 -11.98
C MET A 46 5.94 -40.03 -11.68
N ALA A 47 7.07 -39.34 -11.83
CA ALA A 47 8.34 -39.73 -11.23
C ALA A 47 8.62 -38.86 -10.00
N LEU A 48 8.91 -39.50 -8.87
CA LEU A 48 9.15 -38.81 -7.59
C LEU A 48 10.63 -38.83 -7.24
N TYR A 49 11.18 -37.67 -6.92
CA TYR A 49 12.56 -37.50 -6.48
C TYR A 49 12.59 -36.83 -5.11
N LEU A 50 13.33 -37.40 -4.16
CA LEU A 50 13.69 -36.71 -2.92
C LEU A 50 14.97 -35.93 -3.14
N VAL A 51 14.91 -34.62 -2.94
CA VAL A 51 16.02 -33.70 -3.16
C VAL A 51 16.35 -33.01 -1.82
N PRO A 52 17.62 -33.00 -1.37
CA PRO A 52 18.02 -32.24 -0.20
C PRO A 52 17.86 -30.75 -0.44
N GLU A 53 17.48 -30.00 0.59
CA GLU A 53 17.35 -28.54 0.51
C GLU A 53 18.74 -27.91 0.23
N ARG A 54 18.87 -27.19 -0.90
CA ARG A 54 20.05 -26.35 -1.15
C ARG A 54 19.84 -25.01 -0.47
N LYS A 55 20.71 -24.66 0.50
CA LYS A 55 20.76 -23.31 1.05
C LYS A 55 21.04 -22.29 -0.08
N PRO A 56 20.29 -21.18 -0.17
CA PRO A 56 20.57 -20.15 -1.17
C PRO A 56 21.96 -19.56 -0.88
N GLY A 57 22.88 -19.65 -1.86
CA GLY A 57 24.23 -19.07 -1.77
C GLY A 57 25.42 -20.02 -2.03
N GLN A 58 25.20 -21.32 -2.24
CA GLN A 58 26.26 -22.21 -2.73
C GLN A 58 26.23 -22.31 -4.27
N ALA A 59 27.34 -21.96 -4.91
CA ALA A 59 27.53 -22.05 -6.34
C ALA A 59 27.36 -23.50 -6.84
N ALA A 60 26.81 -23.65 -8.04
CA ALA A 60 26.58 -24.91 -8.70
C ALA A 60 27.89 -25.51 -9.22
N ASP A 61 28.73 -26.02 -8.32
CA ASP A 61 29.82 -26.90 -8.72
C ASP A 61 29.26 -28.29 -9.02
N SER A 62 29.27 -28.58 -10.33
CA SER A 62 29.21 -29.84 -11.05
C SER A 62 29.20 -31.15 -10.23
N LYS A 63 28.19 -31.99 -10.53
CA LYS A 63 28.13 -33.46 -10.28
C LYS A 63 28.03 -33.93 -8.82
N THR A 64 26.89 -33.66 -8.17
CA THR A 64 26.14 -34.61 -7.32
C THR A 64 24.90 -33.89 -6.81
N THR A 65 23.79 -33.99 -7.54
CA THR A 65 22.49 -33.81 -6.90
C THR A 65 22.12 -35.21 -6.46
N ASP A 66 22.32 -35.52 -5.18
CA ASP A 66 21.92 -36.80 -4.56
C ASP A 66 20.38 -36.85 -4.47
N SER A 67 19.73 -36.74 -5.63
CA SER A 67 18.29 -36.94 -5.73
C SER A 67 18.03 -38.44 -5.69
N VAL A 68 17.23 -38.86 -4.71
CA VAL A 68 16.85 -40.26 -4.58
C VAL A 68 15.56 -40.48 -5.36
N LEU A 69 15.60 -41.35 -6.36
CA LEU A 69 14.42 -41.75 -7.12
C LEU A 69 13.57 -42.72 -6.29
N LEU A 70 12.29 -42.36 -6.10
CA LEU A 70 11.29 -43.19 -5.42
C LEU A 70 10.60 -44.06 -6.49
N GLY A 71 11.34 -45.05 -7.00
CA GLY A 71 10.93 -45.84 -8.17
C GLY A 71 10.11 -47.10 -7.87
N ASP A 72 9.97 -47.50 -6.61
CA ASP A 72 9.21 -48.70 -6.22
C ASP A 72 7.93 -48.33 -5.47
N ASP A 73 6.80 -48.44 -6.17
CA ASP A 73 5.48 -48.05 -5.68
C ASP A 73 5.00 -48.89 -4.48
N THR A 74 5.59 -50.07 -4.26
CA THR A 74 5.23 -50.96 -3.15
C THR A 74 5.96 -50.63 -1.86
N ARG A 75 7.07 -49.88 -1.93
CA ARG A 75 7.89 -49.56 -0.75
C ARG A 75 7.26 -48.42 0.05
N PRO A 76 7.38 -48.45 1.39
CA PRO A 76 7.00 -47.32 2.22
C PRO A 76 7.96 -46.15 2.03
N LEU A 77 7.48 -44.92 2.18
CA LEU A 77 8.27 -43.70 2.09
C LEU A 77 9.47 -43.72 3.04
N GLY A 78 9.32 -44.30 4.24
CA GLY A 78 10.39 -44.48 5.21
C GLY A 78 11.56 -45.35 4.74
N TYR A 79 11.37 -46.21 3.72
CA TYR A 79 12.47 -46.98 3.12
C TYR A 79 13.56 -46.07 2.57
N TYR A 80 13.17 -44.92 2.01
CA TYR A 80 14.06 -43.95 1.39
C TYR A 80 14.69 -42.98 2.40
N SER A 81 14.42 -43.16 3.70
CA SER A 81 14.96 -42.33 4.79
C SER A 81 14.84 -40.82 4.56
N PRO A 82 13.63 -40.31 4.24
CA PRO A 82 13.44 -38.86 4.08
C PRO A 82 13.70 -38.13 5.40
N ALA A 83 14.34 -36.98 5.32
CA ALA A 83 14.47 -36.05 6.45
C ALA A 83 13.42 -34.93 6.34
N ASP A 84 13.11 -34.31 7.48
CA ASP A 84 12.27 -33.12 7.49
C ASP A 84 12.90 -32.02 6.62
N TRP A 85 12.06 -31.24 5.96
CA TRP A 85 12.41 -30.10 5.10
C TRP A 85 13.08 -30.46 3.77
N MET A 86 13.16 -31.76 3.42
CA MET A 86 13.55 -32.15 2.06
C MET A 86 12.45 -31.82 1.04
N ILE A 87 12.86 -31.70 -0.22
CA ILE A 87 11.97 -31.41 -1.33
C ILE A 87 11.56 -32.71 -2.00
N LEU A 88 10.27 -32.98 -2.04
CA LEU A 88 9.67 -34.00 -2.89
C LEU A 88 9.37 -33.37 -4.25
N HIS A 89 10.28 -33.58 -5.21
CA HIS A 89 10.15 -33.08 -6.56
C HIS A 89 9.41 -34.09 -7.44
N VAL A 90 8.25 -33.68 -7.95
CA VAL A 90 7.39 -34.46 -8.83
C VAL A 90 7.68 -34.07 -10.28
N VAL A 91 8.12 -35.04 -11.07
CA VAL A 91 8.34 -34.87 -12.51
C VAL A 91 7.19 -35.53 -13.25
N ASP A 92 6.47 -34.76 -14.07
CA ASP A 92 5.50 -35.31 -15.01
C ASP A 92 6.23 -35.89 -16.22
N THR A 93 6.01 -37.18 -16.49
CA THR A 93 6.62 -37.91 -17.62
C THR A 93 5.72 -38.00 -18.85
N ASN A 94 4.49 -37.46 -18.80
CA ASN A 94 3.54 -37.47 -19.90
C ASN A 94 3.96 -36.45 -20.99
N PRO A 95 4.24 -36.90 -22.23
CA PRO A 95 4.60 -36.02 -23.32
C PRO A 95 3.46 -35.10 -23.80
N ASP A 96 2.20 -35.50 -23.56
CA ASP A 96 0.98 -34.78 -23.97
C ASP A 96 0.36 -33.96 -22.82
N SER A 97 1.15 -33.63 -21.80
CA SER A 97 0.66 -32.91 -20.62
C SER A 97 0.19 -31.50 -20.98
N LEU A 98 -1.13 -31.25 -20.92
CA LEU A 98 -1.75 -29.95 -21.20
C LEU A 98 -1.56 -28.92 -20.07
N TYR A 99 -0.68 -29.21 -19.11
CA TYR A 99 -0.44 -28.31 -17.99
C TYR A 99 0.19 -27.02 -18.49
N GLY A 100 -0.45 -25.88 -18.18
CA GLY A 100 -0.05 -24.58 -18.70
C GLY A 100 -0.66 -24.22 -20.06
N GLU A 101 -1.49 -25.06 -20.69
CA GLU A 101 -2.25 -24.66 -21.89
C GLU A 101 -3.46 -23.77 -21.57
N PHE A 102 -3.99 -23.86 -20.35
CA PHE A 102 -5.12 -23.06 -19.88
C PHE A 102 -4.71 -21.89 -18.99
N THR A 103 -3.40 -21.62 -18.83
CA THR A 103 -2.97 -20.40 -18.16
C THR A 103 -3.23 -19.21 -19.09
N ILE A 104 -3.55 -18.06 -18.51
CA ILE A 104 -3.98 -16.87 -19.27
C ILE A 104 -3.04 -16.50 -20.44
N PRO A 105 -1.69 -16.66 -20.35
CA PRO A 105 -0.81 -16.37 -21.48
C PRO A 105 -0.98 -17.30 -22.71
N SER A 106 -1.38 -18.56 -22.53
CA SER A 106 -1.55 -19.55 -23.62
C SER A 106 -2.91 -19.43 -24.31
N LEU A 107 -3.93 -18.94 -23.61
CA LEU A 107 -5.25 -18.59 -24.18
C LEU A 107 -5.24 -17.28 -24.99
N HIS A 108 -4.29 -16.36 -24.76
CA HIS A 108 -4.19 -15.08 -25.49
C HIS A 108 -3.92 -15.21 -26.99
N ARG A 109 -3.64 -16.42 -27.52
CA ARG A 109 -3.20 -16.53 -28.92
C ARG A 109 -4.26 -16.06 -29.93
N ASN A 110 -5.56 -16.05 -29.58
CA ASN A 110 -6.65 -15.72 -30.52
C ASN A 110 -7.87 -14.96 -29.93
N TYR A 111 -7.83 -14.46 -28.69
CA TYR A 111 -8.98 -13.75 -28.11
C TYR A 111 -8.72 -12.25 -28.01
N GLU A 112 -9.57 -11.47 -28.67
CA GLU A 112 -9.63 -10.02 -28.49
C GLU A 112 -10.48 -9.71 -27.25
N TYR A 113 -9.87 -9.08 -26.25
CA TYR A 113 -10.61 -8.64 -25.07
C TYR A 113 -11.43 -7.41 -25.43
N VAL A 114 -12.75 -7.54 -25.39
CA VAL A 114 -13.65 -6.40 -25.49
C VAL A 114 -13.68 -5.71 -24.13
N THR A 115 -13.10 -4.52 -24.06
CA THR A 115 -13.26 -3.61 -22.92
C THR A 115 -14.48 -2.73 -23.17
N LEU A 116 -15.41 -2.71 -22.22
CA LEU A 116 -16.59 -1.85 -22.29
C LEU A 116 -16.25 -0.49 -21.69
N SER A 117 -16.71 0.59 -22.31
CA SER A 117 -16.65 1.91 -21.71
C SER A 117 -17.51 1.96 -20.43
N GLU A 118 -17.24 2.92 -19.54
CA GLU A 118 -18.03 3.12 -18.32
C GLU A 118 -19.50 3.41 -18.65
N GLU A 119 -19.75 4.20 -19.70
CA GLU A 119 -21.10 4.52 -20.17
C GLU A 119 -21.79 3.31 -20.80
N GLU A 120 -21.04 2.47 -21.54
CA GLU A 120 -21.55 1.22 -22.11
C GLU A 120 -21.94 0.22 -21.03
N TYR A 121 -21.08 0.04 -20.03
CA TYR A 121 -21.32 -0.84 -18.92
C TYR A 121 -22.52 -0.39 -18.07
N ASP A 122 -22.68 0.93 -17.87
CA ASP A 122 -23.81 1.51 -17.15
C ASP A 122 -25.16 1.34 -17.87
N ARG A 123 -25.16 1.16 -19.20
CA ARG A 123 -26.37 0.81 -19.96
C ARG A 123 -26.81 -0.64 -19.78
N LEU A 124 -25.92 -1.53 -19.32
CA LEU A 124 -26.22 -2.95 -19.13
C LEU A 124 -27.05 -3.17 -17.87
N THR A 125 -28.33 -3.50 -18.04
CA THR A 125 -29.27 -3.76 -16.93
C THR A 125 -29.00 -5.07 -16.18
N GLY A 126 -28.37 -6.05 -16.84
CA GLY A 126 -27.96 -7.33 -16.25
C GLY A 126 -26.59 -7.31 -15.57
N SER A 127 -25.91 -6.15 -15.53
CA SER A 127 -24.59 -6.05 -14.93
C SER A 127 -24.66 -6.12 -13.40
N VAL A 128 -23.58 -6.58 -12.77
CA VAL A 128 -23.42 -6.58 -11.31
C VAL A 128 -23.59 -5.16 -10.76
N ARG A 129 -23.11 -4.14 -11.47
CA ARG A 129 -23.25 -2.74 -11.09
C ARG A 129 -24.71 -2.27 -11.15
N ALA A 130 -25.46 -2.63 -12.19
CA ALA A 130 -26.89 -2.32 -12.26
C ALA A 130 -27.67 -3.00 -11.12
N TYR A 131 -27.33 -4.24 -10.79
CA TYR A 131 -27.88 -4.93 -9.63
C TYR A 131 -27.55 -4.21 -8.32
N MET A 132 -26.29 -3.82 -8.10
CA MET A 132 -25.86 -3.09 -6.90
C MET A 132 -26.54 -1.72 -6.77
N LYS A 133 -26.66 -0.97 -7.89
CA LYS A 133 -27.42 0.29 -7.96
C LYS A 133 -28.88 0.06 -7.58
N ARG A 134 -29.54 -0.94 -8.18
CA ARG A 134 -30.97 -1.25 -7.94
C ARG A 134 -31.24 -1.68 -6.50
N MET A 135 -30.37 -2.52 -5.95
CA MET A 135 -30.51 -3.06 -4.59
C MET A 135 -29.95 -2.10 -3.53
N LYS A 136 -29.36 -0.97 -3.93
CA LYS A 136 -28.76 0.04 -3.04
C LYS A 136 -27.67 -0.53 -2.12
N LEU A 137 -26.80 -1.38 -2.67
CA LEU A 137 -25.70 -1.98 -1.91
C LEU A 137 -24.46 -1.07 -1.88
N GLY A 138 -23.76 -1.09 -0.74
CA GLY A 138 -22.46 -0.43 -0.56
C GLY A 138 -22.52 1.07 -0.88
N LYS A 139 -21.69 1.49 -1.84
CA LYS A 139 -21.60 2.90 -2.28
C LYS A 139 -22.88 3.47 -2.91
N TYR A 140 -23.85 2.62 -3.23
CA TYR A 140 -25.14 3.03 -3.78
C TYR A 140 -26.28 3.02 -2.75
N SER A 141 -25.97 2.75 -1.47
CA SER A 141 -26.94 2.86 -0.38
C SER A 141 -27.42 4.30 -0.22
N ASP A 142 -28.63 4.47 0.32
CA ASP A 142 -29.18 5.80 0.59
C ASP A 142 -28.29 6.57 1.60
N GLU A 143 -27.73 5.88 2.59
CA GLU A 143 -26.79 6.44 3.56
C GLU A 143 -25.49 6.92 2.89
N ALA A 144 -24.88 6.09 2.02
CA ALA A 144 -23.67 6.49 1.30
C ALA A 144 -23.91 7.69 0.38
N ARG A 145 -25.09 7.75 -0.27
CA ARG A 145 -25.47 8.90 -1.11
C ARG A 145 -25.63 10.15 -0.27
N GLN A 146 -26.33 10.07 0.87
CA GLN A 146 -26.48 11.21 1.78
C GLN A 146 -25.13 11.71 2.33
N GLN A 147 -24.22 10.80 2.67
CA GLN A 147 -22.87 11.16 3.10
C GLN A 147 -22.09 11.87 1.99
N GLN A 148 -22.18 11.35 0.75
CA GLN A 148 -21.53 11.96 -0.40
C GLN A 148 -22.11 13.34 -0.72
N GLU A 149 -23.44 13.48 -0.72
CA GLU A 149 -24.15 14.76 -0.91
C GLU A 149 -23.76 15.76 0.18
N ALA A 150 -23.74 15.34 1.45
CA ALA A 150 -23.32 16.18 2.57
C ALA A 150 -21.85 16.62 2.44
N GLN A 151 -20.96 15.71 2.02
CA GLN A 151 -19.56 16.04 1.77
C GLN A 151 -19.41 17.04 0.61
N GLN A 152 -20.15 16.85 -0.48
CA GLN A 152 -20.15 17.79 -1.62
C GLN A 152 -20.66 19.17 -1.20
N VAL A 153 -21.72 19.25 -0.41
CA VAL A 153 -22.23 20.52 0.14
C VAL A 153 -21.18 21.19 1.02
N LEU A 154 -20.53 20.44 1.91
CA LEU A 154 -19.47 20.97 2.78
C LEU A 154 -18.26 21.46 1.97
N GLU A 155 -17.84 20.72 0.95
CA GLU A 155 -16.76 21.12 0.05
C GLU A 155 -17.13 22.36 -0.77
N GLY A 156 -18.38 22.48 -1.22
CA GLY A 156 -18.91 23.69 -1.84
C GLY A 156 -18.83 24.90 -0.92
N GLN A 157 -19.29 24.77 0.34
CA GLN A 157 -19.20 25.81 1.35
C GLN A 157 -17.75 26.22 1.62
N ARG A 158 -16.83 25.25 1.75
CA ARG A 158 -15.39 25.53 1.92
C ARG A 158 -14.81 26.29 0.74
N THR A 159 -15.19 25.92 -0.49
CA THR A 159 -14.76 26.60 -1.71
C THR A 159 -15.25 28.04 -1.75
N GLU A 160 -16.50 28.29 -1.34
CA GLU A 160 -17.06 29.64 -1.23
C GLU A 160 -16.35 30.47 -0.17
N LEU A 161 -16.08 29.91 1.02
CA LEU A 161 -15.29 30.57 2.06
C LEU A 161 -13.89 30.94 1.54
N ALA A 162 -13.24 30.04 0.81
CA ALA A 162 -11.92 30.30 0.23
C ALA A 162 -11.90 31.47 -0.76
N ARG A 163 -13.01 31.75 -1.47
CA ARG A 163 -13.09 32.91 -2.38
C ARG A 163 -13.02 34.25 -1.65
N GLY A 164 -13.42 34.30 -0.37
CA GLY A 164 -13.33 35.49 0.46
C GLY A 164 -11.96 35.69 1.11
N ILE A 165 -11.05 34.71 1.00
CA ILE A 165 -9.75 34.73 1.66
C ILE A 165 -8.71 35.26 0.66
N THR A 166 -8.05 36.37 1.01
CA THR A 166 -6.98 36.96 0.22
C THR A 166 -5.61 36.55 0.77
N VAL A 167 -4.68 36.23 -0.14
CA VAL A 167 -3.27 36.00 0.21
C VAL A 167 -2.68 37.32 0.74
N GLY A 168 -1.92 37.24 1.82
CA GLY A 168 -1.37 38.37 2.57
C GLY A 168 -2.26 38.85 3.72
N ALA A 169 -3.49 38.36 3.83
CA ALA A 169 -4.37 38.77 4.93
C ALA A 169 -3.95 38.15 6.27
N ARG A 170 -4.15 38.91 7.35
CA ARG A 170 -3.99 38.43 8.71
C ARG A 170 -5.12 37.47 9.06
N CYS A 171 -4.77 36.41 9.75
CA CYS A 171 -5.71 35.35 10.09
C CYS A 171 -5.39 34.67 11.42
N GLU A 172 -6.42 34.06 11.99
CA GLU A 172 -6.35 33.21 13.15
C GLU A 172 -6.83 31.80 12.77
N VAL A 173 -6.00 30.80 13.09
CA VAL A 173 -6.24 29.39 12.79
C VAL A 173 -6.67 28.67 14.04
N THR A 174 -7.80 27.97 13.97
CA THR A 174 -8.29 27.11 15.05
C THR A 174 -8.00 25.64 14.71
N THR A 175 -7.17 24.99 15.53
CA THR A 175 -6.87 23.56 15.40
C THR A 175 -7.47 22.77 16.56
N GLN A 176 -7.68 21.46 16.38
CA GLN A 176 -8.17 20.60 17.46
C GLN A 176 -7.09 20.29 18.51
N GLU A 177 -5.81 20.44 18.14
CA GLU A 177 -4.65 19.98 18.92
C GLU A 177 -3.95 21.12 19.68
N SER A 178 -4.28 22.38 19.42
CA SER A 178 -3.55 23.54 19.97
C SER A 178 -4.44 24.76 20.13
N ALA A 179 -3.99 25.70 20.98
CA ALA A 179 -4.57 27.02 21.11
C ALA A 179 -4.60 27.74 19.74
N LYS A 180 -5.48 28.74 19.62
CA LYS A 180 -5.61 29.54 18.41
C LYS A 180 -4.25 30.14 18.01
N GLN A 181 -3.88 30.00 16.74
CA GLN A 181 -2.60 30.45 16.21
C GLN A 181 -2.80 31.57 15.21
N ARG A 182 -2.03 32.65 15.33
CA ARG A 182 -2.09 33.78 14.40
C ARG A 182 -1.04 33.65 13.31
N GLY A 183 -1.35 34.22 12.16
CA GLY A 183 -0.45 34.23 11.02
C GLY A 183 -0.99 35.02 9.83
N GLU A 184 -0.33 34.83 8.71
CA GLU A 184 -0.64 35.44 7.43
C GLU A 184 -0.99 34.36 6.41
N VAL A 185 -2.05 34.58 5.63
CA VAL A 185 -2.41 33.68 4.53
C VAL A 185 -1.34 33.75 3.44
N ALA A 186 -0.70 32.62 3.14
CA ALA A 186 0.36 32.55 2.13
C ALA A 186 -0.08 31.81 0.86
N PHE A 187 -1.15 31.00 0.92
CA PHE A 187 -1.65 30.22 -0.20
C PHE A 187 -3.15 29.92 -0.05
N VAL A 188 -3.92 29.95 -1.15
CA VAL A 188 -5.32 29.50 -1.18
C VAL A 188 -5.52 28.70 -2.46
N GLY A 189 -5.94 27.44 -2.36
CA GLY A 189 -6.17 26.61 -3.54
C GLY A 189 -6.19 25.12 -3.27
N GLU A 190 -6.18 24.34 -4.34
CA GLU A 190 -6.03 22.89 -4.28
C GLU A 190 -4.58 22.49 -4.01
N VAL A 191 -4.38 21.33 -3.38
CA VAL A 191 -3.07 20.79 -3.02
C VAL A 191 -2.96 19.34 -3.48
N ALA A 192 -1.73 18.89 -3.75
CA ALA A 192 -1.48 17.55 -4.25
C ALA A 192 -1.70 16.45 -3.19
N PHE A 193 -1.52 16.75 -1.90
CA PHE A 193 -1.55 15.76 -0.83
C PHE A 193 -2.96 15.39 -0.35
N ALA A 194 -3.98 16.20 -0.66
CA ALA A 194 -5.35 15.95 -0.22
C ALA A 194 -6.39 16.67 -1.10
N PRO A 195 -7.57 16.07 -1.33
CA PRO A 195 -8.62 16.67 -2.17
C PRO A 195 -9.25 17.92 -1.55
N GLY A 196 -9.90 18.73 -2.39
CA GLY A 196 -10.62 19.94 -2.01
C GLY A 196 -9.71 21.16 -1.74
N THR A 197 -10.32 22.29 -1.39
CA THR A 197 -9.59 23.55 -1.15
C THR A 197 -8.90 23.58 0.21
N TRP A 198 -7.69 24.15 0.23
CA TRP A 198 -6.85 24.35 1.39
C TRP A 198 -6.30 25.77 1.44
N VAL A 199 -5.99 26.23 2.64
CA VAL A 199 -5.33 27.50 2.90
C VAL A 199 -3.99 27.21 3.57
N GLY A 200 -2.91 27.68 2.95
CA GLY A 200 -1.59 27.69 3.53
C GLY A 200 -1.38 28.98 4.32
N VAL A 201 -0.98 28.85 5.57
CA VAL A 201 -0.75 29.96 6.50
C VAL A 201 0.70 29.94 6.95
N LYS A 202 1.32 31.12 6.91
CA LYS A 202 2.60 31.41 7.56
C LYS A 202 2.29 31.93 8.97
N LEU A 203 2.50 31.09 9.96
CA LEU A 203 2.28 31.42 11.36
C LEU A 203 3.31 32.43 11.87
N ASP A 204 2.96 33.17 12.91
CA ASP A 204 3.91 34.10 13.56
C ASP A 204 4.91 33.36 14.47
N LEU A 205 4.51 32.19 14.98
CA LEU A 205 5.24 31.38 15.94
C LEU A 205 5.48 29.95 15.40
N PRO A 206 6.48 29.20 15.91
CA PRO A 206 6.90 27.91 15.37
C PRO A 206 5.97 26.74 15.73
N PHE A 207 4.65 26.92 15.59
CA PHE A 207 3.60 25.92 15.82
C PHE A 207 3.12 25.24 14.53
N GLY A 208 3.75 25.54 13.40
CA GLY A 208 3.49 24.96 12.10
C GLY A 208 4.03 23.54 11.95
N LYS A 209 3.60 22.87 10.89
CA LYS A 209 3.97 21.48 10.56
C LYS A 209 4.98 21.40 9.41
N ASN A 210 5.18 22.47 8.64
CA ASN A 210 6.02 22.50 7.45
C ASN A 210 6.74 23.85 7.26
N ASP A 211 7.50 23.97 6.17
CA ASP A 211 8.23 25.17 5.71
C ASP A 211 7.57 25.83 4.48
N GLY A 212 6.31 25.48 4.19
CA GLY A 212 5.58 25.86 2.98
C GLY A 212 5.69 24.84 1.83
N SER A 213 6.37 23.70 2.05
CA SER A 213 6.36 22.54 1.16
C SER A 213 5.77 21.29 1.84
N VAL A 214 5.12 20.43 1.05
CA VAL A 214 4.58 19.13 1.50
C VAL A 214 4.87 18.11 0.39
N ASP A 215 5.44 16.96 0.75
CA ASP A 215 5.80 15.87 -0.18
C ASP A 215 6.61 16.31 -1.41
N GLY A 216 7.54 17.26 -1.20
CA GLY A 216 8.43 17.77 -2.25
C GLY A 216 7.81 18.86 -3.15
N GLN A 217 6.51 19.13 -3.04
CA GLN A 217 5.85 20.25 -3.73
C GLN A 217 5.85 21.50 -2.85
N ARG A 218 6.38 22.61 -3.37
CA ARG A 218 6.37 23.92 -2.69
C ARG A 218 5.14 24.73 -3.09
N TYR A 219 4.46 25.28 -2.08
CA TYR A 219 3.30 26.16 -2.25
C TYR A 219 3.61 27.59 -1.82
N PHE A 220 4.35 27.75 -0.72
CA PHE A 220 4.85 29.03 -0.22
C PHE A 220 6.20 28.86 0.47
N THR A 221 6.77 29.95 0.97
CA THR A 221 8.09 29.94 1.64
C THR A 221 7.96 30.53 3.04
N CYS A 222 8.39 29.77 4.05
CA CYS A 222 8.49 30.22 5.42
C CYS A 222 9.59 29.45 6.17
N LEU A 223 9.87 29.83 7.41
CA LEU A 223 10.81 29.11 8.27
C LEU A 223 10.29 27.70 8.59
N PRO A 224 11.18 26.73 8.88
CA PRO A 224 10.76 25.40 9.32
C PRO A 224 9.86 25.50 10.56
N LYS A 225 8.72 24.80 10.54
CA LYS A 225 7.66 24.84 11.58
C LYS A 225 6.88 26.15 11.64
N TYR A 226 6.90 26.98 10.60
CA TYR A 226 6.03 28.17 10.51
C TYR A 226 4.89 27.97 9.51
N GLY A 227 4.96 26.96 8.64
CA GLY A 227 3.94 26.68 7.66
C GLY A 227 2.88 25.72 8.18
N MET A 228 1.61 26.02 7.91
CA MET A 228 0.48 25.15 8.22
C MET A 228 -0.54 25.15 7.09
N PHE A 229 -1.11 23.99 6.76
CA PHE A 229 -2.26 23.87 5.85
C PHE A 229 -3.51 23.56 6.66
N VAL A 230 -4.56 24.36 6.44
CA VAL A 230 -5.87 24.17 7.07
C VAL A 230 -7.00 24.26 6.06
N ARG A 231 -8.17 23.76 6.46
CA ARG A 231 -9.39 23.94 5.68
C ARG A 231 -9.96 25.35 5.91
N PRO A 232 -10.62 25.95 4.91
CA PRO A 232 -11.19 27.30 5.03
C PRO A 232 -12.12 27.50 6.24
N ASP A 233 -12.86 26.48 6.66
CA ASP A 233 -13.76 26.50 7.83
C ASP A 233 -13.04 26.59 9.18
N ARG A 234 -11.71 26.45 9.20
CA ARG A 234 -10.87 26.53 10.42
C ARG A 234 -10.04 27.81 10.48
N LEU A 235 -10.30 28.74 9.58
CA LEU A 235 -9.54 29.97 9.43
C LEU A 235 -10.47 31.17 9.51
N GLU A 236 -10.12 32.11 10.38
CA GLU A 236 -10.80 33.39 10.51
C GLU A 236 -9.88 34.48 9.97
N VAL A 237 -10.30 35.18 8.91
CA VAL A 237 -9.56 36.33 8.36
C VAL A 237 -10.05 37.60 9.06
N GLY A 238 -9.12 38.44 9.50
CA GLY A 238 -9.46 39.66 10.22
C GLY A 238 -8.23 40.48 10.57
N ASP A 239 -8.44 41.57 11.29
CA ASP A 239 -7.36 42.43 11.76
C ASP A 239 -6.74 41.85 13.05
N PHE A 240 -5.93 40.80 12.87
CA PHE A 240 -5.25 40.12 13.96
C PHE A 240 -3.82 40.64 14.11
N GLU A 241 -3.57 41.33 15.22
CA GLU A 241 -2.23 41.78 15.59
C GLU A 241 -1.26 40.60 15.68
N PRO A 242 0.01 40.78 15.26
CA PRO A 242 1.03 39.74 15.32
C PRO A 242 1.22 39.23 16.75
N ALA A 243 1.36 37.91 16.90
CA ALA A 243 1.49 37.28 18.21
C ALA A 243 2.82 37.63 18.92
N PHE A 244 3.76 38.25 18.21
CA PHE A 244 5.02 38.72 18.75
C PHE A 244 5.35 40.08 18.14
N ASP A 245 5.40 41.10 18.98
CA ASP A 245 5.87 42.43 18.59
C ASP A 245 7.41 42.42 18.63
N LEU A 246 8.02 42.11 17.48
CA LEU A 246 9.48 42.14 17.35
C LEU A 246 10.00 43.58 17.52
N ASP A 247 9.18 44.59 17.21
CA ASP A 247 9.54 45.99 17.32
C ASP A 247 9.56 46.44 18.79
N ALA A 248 8.56 46.03 19.60
CA ALA A 248 8.59 46.27 21.06
C ALA A 248 9.76 45.56 21.76
N ALA A 249 10.16 44.38 21.29
CA ALA A 249 11.32 43.67 21.84
C ALA A 249 12.66 44.32 21.45
N LEU A 250 12.73 44.97 20.29
CA LEU A 250 13.91 45.72 19.84
C LEU A 250 14.02 47.10 20.50
N GLU A 251 12.90 47.78 20.76
CA GLU A 251 12.89 49.05 21.50
C GLU A 251 13.35 48.90 22.96
N GLY A 252 13.08 47.76 23.60
CA GLY A 252 13.58 47.46 24.96
C GLY A 252 15.08 47.16 25.03
N LEU A 253 15.74 46.88 23.90
CA LEU A 253 17.19 46.59 23.85
C LEU A 253 18.02 47.82 23.51
N THR A 254 17.43 48.88 22.95
CA THR A 254 18.12 50.12 22.60
C THR A 254 18.07 51.18 23.72
N SER A 255 17.20 51.02 24.73
CA SER A 255 17.09 51.95 25.86
C SER A 255 18.12 51.73 26.98
N ASP A 256 18.79 50.58 27.01
CA ASP A 256 19.66 50.17 28.14
C ASP A 256 21.16 50.47 27.94
N SER A 257 21.57 51.13 26.84
CA SER A 257 23.00 51.33 26.50
C SER A 257 23.54 52.76 26.65
N GLU A 258 22.83 53.69 27.29
CA GLU A 258 23.32 55.06 27.53
C GLU A 258 23.18 55.52 28.99
N ASP A 259 23.70 54.79 29.99
CA ASP A 259 24.25 55.45 31.18
C ASP A 259 25.14 54.51 32.03
N SER A 260 26.45 54.58 31.83
CA SER A 260 27.38 54.38 32.94
C SER A 260 28.71 55.05 32.60
N GLY A 261 28.78 56.33 32.98
CA GLY A 261 30.02 57.10 33.00
C GLY A 261 31.13 56.34 33.73
N ILE A 262 32.28 56.25 33.07
CA ILE A 262 33.54 55.85 33.69
C ILE A 262 33.98 57.03 34.57
N GLU A 263 33.78 56.91 35.89
CA GLU A 263 34.42 57.78 36.87
C GLU A 263 35.78 57.16 37.24
N GLU A 264 36.83 57.94 37.04
CA GLU A 264 38.23 57.64 37.41
C GLU A 264 38.35 57.25 38.88
N LEU A 265 39.26 56.31 39.19
CA LEU A 265 40.26 56.39 40.27
C LEU A 265 41.35 55.33 40.07
#